data_AF-A0A6N7W491-F1
#
_entry.id   AF-A0A6N7W491-F1
#
_cell.length_a   1.000
_cell.length_b   1.000
_cell.length_c   1.000
_cell.angle_alpha   90.00
_cell.angle_beta   90.00
_cell.angle_gamma   90.00
#
_symmetry.space_group_name_H-M   'P 1'
#
loop_
_entity.id
_entity.type
_entity.pdbx_description
1 polymer ?
#
loop_
_entity_poly.entity_id
_entity_poly.type
_entity_poly.pdbx_seq_one_letter_code
_entity_poly.pdbx_strand_id
1 'polypeptide(L)'
;DAKVKISMDGKGQWMDNVFIERLWRSVKYEEVYLHAYENGSGARAGLGAYFEYYNTRRRHQGLGRRTPDKAYSKDQPLPHAA
;
A
#
# COMPACT_ATOMS: atom_id res chain seq x y z
N ASP A 1 20.67 -12.47 -4.73
CA ASP A 1 19.30 -12.99 -4.64
C ASP A 1 18.69 -12.88 -3.27
N ALA A 2 17.64 -12.06 -3.13
CA ALA A 2 16.71 -12.20 -2.01
C ALA A 2 15.86 -13.45 -2.29
N LYS A 3 15.94 -14.50 -1.46
CA LYS A 3 15.23 -15.78 -1.62
C LYS A 3 13.70 -15.63 -1.45
N VAL A 4 13.05 -14.90 -2.34
CA VAL A 4 11.60 -14.63 -2.29
C VAL A 4 10.87 -15.69 -3.11
N LYS A 5 9.91 -16.39 -2.49
CA LYS A 5 9.00 -17.29 -3.21
C LYS A 5 7.88 -16.46 -3.82
N ILE A 6 7.76 -16.52 -5.15
CA ILE A 6 6.61 -15.95 -5.85
C ILE A 6 5.48 -16.98 -5.76
N SER A 7 4.43 -16.63 -5.02
CA SER A 7 3.18 -17.39 -5.03
C SER A 7 2.22 -16.68 -5.97
N MET A 8 1.69 -17.41 -6.94
CA MET A 8 0.63 -16.94 -7.83
C MET A 8 -0.51 -17.93 -7.69
N ASP A 9 -1.58 -17.52 -7.01
CA ASP A 9 -2.80 -18.32 -6.98
C ASP A 9 -3.53 -18.24 -8.34
N GLY A 10 -4.47 -19.16 -8.57
CA GLY A 10 -5.08 -19.36 -9.88
C GLY A 10 -5.66 -18.10 -10.53
N LYS A 11 -5.65 -18.03 -11.87
CA LYS A 11 -6.21 -16.91 -12.64
C LYS A 11 -7.67 -16.64 -12.23
N GLY A 12 -7.94 -15.46 -11.68
CA GLY A 12 -9.30 -15.01 -11.34
C GLY A 12 -9.63 -14.99 -9.85
N GLN A 13 -8.66 -15.24 -8.95
CA GLN A 13 -8.87 -15.05 -7.52
C GLN A 13 -8.82 -13.56 -7.14
N TRP A 14 -10.01 -12.96 -6.98
CA TRP A 14 -10.17 -11.54 -6.65
C TRP A 14 -9.70 -11.20 -5.23
N MET A 15 -9.65 -12.18 -4.32
CA MET A 15 -9.27 -12.00 -2.92
C MET A 15 -7.81 -11.58 -2.76
N ASP A 16 -6.90 -12.10 -3.58
CA ASP A 16 -5.48 -11.70 -3.56
C ASP A 16 -5.29 -10.24 -3.95
N ASN A 17 -6.14 -9.73 -4.85
CA ASN A 17 -6.04 -8.38 -5.37
C ASN A 17 -6.78 -7.34 -4.51
N VAL A 18 -7.71 -7.76 -3.65
CA VAL A 18 -8.59 -6.83 -2.90
C VAL A 18 -7.80 -5.82 -2.06
N PHE A 19 -6.66 -6.23 -1.49
CA PHE A 19 -5.84 -5.36 -0.65
C PHE A 19 -5.15 -4.28 -1.47
N ILE A 20 -4.55 -4.67 -2.60
CA ILE A 20 -3.82 -3.73 -3.46
C ILE A 20 -4.80 -2.81 -4.21
N GLU A 21 -5.99 -3.28 -4.57
CA GLU A 21 -7.05 -2.45 -5.17
C GLU A 21 -7.54 -1.36 -4.21
N ARG A 22 -7.73 -1.71 -2.93
CA ARG A 22 -8.11 -0.73 -1.90
C ARG A 22 -7.02 0.33 -1.73
N LEU A 23 -5.75 -0.07 -1.72
CA LEU A 23 -4.63 0.87 -1.68
C LEU A 23 -4.68 1.83 -2.87
N TRP A 24 -4.80 1.30 -4.08
CA TRP A 24 -4.83 2.11 -5.31
C TRP A 24 -6.04 3.04 -5.39
N ARG A 25 -7.20 2.62 -4.86
CA ARG A 25 -8.34 3.52 -4.73
C ARG A 25 -8.00 4.72 -3.86
N SER A 26 -7.42 4.50 -2.68
CA SER A 26 -7.00 5.59 -1.79
C SER A 26 -5.97 6.52 -2.45
N VAL A 27 -4.93 5.98 -3.06
CA VAL A 27 -3.90 6.77 -3.76
C VAL A 27 -4.51 7.64 -4.85
N LYS A 28 -5.43 7.08 -5.66
CA LYS A 28 -6.05 7.82 -6.76
C LYS A 28 -6.90 8.98 -6.25
N TYR A 29 -7.79 8.72 -5.29
CA TYR A 29 -8.76 9.72 -4.84
C TYR A 29 -8.15 10.80 -3.93
N GLU A 30 -7.11 10.44 -3.17
CA GLU A 30 -6.56 11.33 -2.15
C GLU A 30 -5.29 12.05 -2.60
N GLU A 31 -4.65 11.61 -3.69
CA GLU A 31 -3.45 12.24 -4.25
C GLU A 31 -3.63 12.49 -5.76
N VAL A 32 -3.64 11.44 -6.58
CA VAL A 32 -3.48 11.58 -8.04
C VAL A 32 -4.57 12.44 -8.69
N TYR A 33 -5.84 12.29 -8.29
CA TYR A 33 -6.94 13.05 -8.86
C TYR A 33 -7.03 14.49 -8.35
N LEU A 34 -6.37 14.81 -7.24
CA LEU A 34 -6.32 16.17 -6.69
C LEU A 34 -5.15 16.98 -7.27
N HIS A 35 -4.17 16.32 -7.87
CA HIS A 35 -2.94 16.94 -8.34
C HIS A 35 -2.82 16.91 -9.87
N ALA A 36 -2.73 18.10 -10.47
CA ALA A 36 -2.38 18.27 -11.88
C ALA A 36 -0.85 18.29 -12.05
N TYR A 37 -0.19 17.14 -11.89
CA TYR A 37 1.26 17.08 -12.04
C TYR A 37 1.68 17.40 -13.48
N GLU A 38 2.65 18.31 -13.62
CA GLU A 38 3.18 18.71 -14.93
C GLU A 38 4.09 17.64 -15.54
N ASN A 39 4.74 16.82 -14.71
CA ASN A 39 5.70 15.81 -15.16
C ASN A 39 5.79 14.63 -14.17
N GLY A 40 6.43 13.56 -14.64
CA GLY A 40 6.60 12.32 -13.86
C GLY A 40 7.46 12.48 -12.61
N SER A 41 8.43 13.39 -12.59
CA SER A 41 9.22 13.65 -11.39
C SER A 41 8.39 14.30 -10.28
N GLY A 42 7.49 15.24 -10.63
CA GLY A 42 6.52 15.82 -9.71
C GLY A 42 5.58 14.76 -9.17
N ALA A 43 5.04 13.90 -10.03
CA ALA A 43 4.18 12.80 -9.61
C ALA A 43 4.91 11.82 -8.66
N ARG A 44 6.18 11.50 -8.93
CA ARG A 44 6.99 10.63 -8.07
C ARG A 44 7.23 11.25 -6.69
N ALA A 45 7.52 12.54 -6.63
CA ALA A 45 7.72 13.25 -5.36
C ALA A 45 6.42 13.32 -4.54
N GLY A 46 5.29 13.68 -5.17
CA GLY A 46 3.98 13.73 -4.54
C GLY A 46 3.54 12.36 -4.01
N LEU A 47 3.61 11.33 -4.85
CA LEU A 47 3.34 9.95 -4.43
C LEU A 47 4.27 9.50 -3.28
N GLY A 48 5.54 9.88 -3.33
CA GLY A 48 6.49 9.60 -2.23
C GLY A 48 6.02 10.20 -0.90
N ALA A 49 5.65 11.48 -0.90
CA ALA A 49 5.13 12.16 0.28
C ALA A 49 3.80 11.53 0.75
N TYR A 50 2.91 11.19 -0.17
CA TYR A 50 1.65 10.50 0.13
C TYR A 50 1.89 9.15 0.83
N PHE A 51 2.80 8.33 0.31
CA PHE A 51 3.11 7.03 0.90
C PHE A 51 3.81 7.14 2.26
N GLU A 52 4.64 8.16 2.47
CA GLU A 52 5.18 8.47 3.80
C GLU A 52 4.04 8.77 4.79
N TYR A 53 3.12 9.66 4.42
CA TYR A 53 1.94 9.96 5.23
C TYR A 53 1.07 8.72 5.49
N TYR A 54 0.79 7.94 4.45
CA TYR A 54 -0.04 6.74 4.51
C TYR A 54 0.53 5.70 5.50
N ASN A 55 1.85 5.52 5.49
CA ASN A 55 2.54 4.52 6.31
C ASN A 55 2.82 5.01 7.74
N THR A 56 3.12 6.30 7.93
CA THR A 56 3.63 6.80 9.23
C THR A 56 2.58 7.56 10.06
N ARG A 57 1.55 8.15 9.42
CA ARG A 57 0.60 9.07 10.07
C ARG A 57 -0.85 8.63 9.93
N ARG A 58 -1.26 8.09 8.78
CA ARG A 58 -2.65 7.68 8.52
C ARG A 58 -3.04 6.48 9.39
N ARG A 59 -4.10 6.64 10.20
CA ARG A 59 -4.67 5.57 11.04
C ARG A 59 -5.67 4.75 10.24
N HIS A 60 -5.50 3.42 10.20
CA HIS A 60 -6.35 2.53 9.42
C HIS A 60 -7.30 1.74 10.33
N GLN A 61 -8.59 1.74 10.02
CA GLN A 61 -9.58 1.01 10.83
C GLN A 61 -9.28 -0.49 10.85
N GLY A 62 -8.92 -1.07 9.70
CA GLY A 62 -8.53 -2.48 9.59
C GLY A 62 -7.26 -2.85 10.37
N LEU A 63 -6.48 -1.86 10.82
CA LEU A 63 -5.28 -2.07 11.66
C LEU A 63 -5.52 -1.68 13.13
N GLY A 64 -6.78 -1.59 13.57
CA GLY A 64 -7.12 -1.16 14.93
C GLY A 64 -6.77 0.31 15.18
N ARG A 65 -6.97 1.17 14.17
CA ARG A 65 -6.58 2.60 14.18
C ARG A 65 -5.07 2.81 14.39
N ARG A 66 -4.23 1.83 14.06
CA ARG A 66 -2.77 2.00 13.97
C ARG A 66 -2.36 2.42 12.56
N THR A 67 -1.14 2.93 12.43
CA THR A 67 -0.50 3.19 11.14
C THR A 67 0.14 1.89 10.63
N PRO A 68 0.34 1.71 9.31
CA PRO A 68 0.98 0.52 8.77
C PRO A 68 2.36 0.29 9.39
N ASP A 69 3.14 1.36 9.57
CA ASP A 69 4.46 1.26 10.20
C ASP A 69 4.39 0.72 11.64
N LYS A 70 3.39 1.15 12.42
CA LYS A 70 3.15 0.61 13.78
C LYS A 70 2.56 -0.80 13.79
N ALA A 71 1.86 -1.20 12.74
CA ALA A 71 1.24 -2.52 12.66
C ALA A 71 2.24 -3.59 12.17
N TYR A 72 3.20 -3.21 11.33
CA TYR A 72 4.10 -4.13 10.63
C TYR A 72 5.60 -3.91 10.93
N SER A 73 5.97 -2.98 11.82
CA SER A 73 7.37 -2.80 12.23
C SER A 73 7.97 -4.07 12.82
N LYS A 74 9.03 -4.55 12.15
CA LYS A 74 10.13 -5.49 12.47
C LYS A 74 9.93 -6.75 13.33
N ASP A 75 8.86 -6.92 14.10
CA ASP A 75 8.70 -8.09 14.99
C ASP A 75 7.51 -8.99 14.67
N GLN A 76 6.73 -8.70 13.62
CA GLN A 76 5.61 -9.55 13.24
C GLN A 76 5.94 -10.37 11.98
N PRO A 77 6.02 -11.71 12.05
CA PRO A 77 6.08 -12.52 10.84
C PRO A 77 4.83 -12.20 10.01
N LEU A 78 5.04 -11.82 8.75
CA LEU A 78 3.96 -11.66 7.80
C LEU A 78 3.12 -12.93 7.84
N PRO A 79 1.78 -12.84 8.04
CA PRO A 79 0.95 -14.03 8.05
C PRO A 79 1.15 -14.75 6.72
N HIS A 80 1.62 -16.00 6.82
CA HIS A 80 1.73 -16.89 5.68
C HIS A 80 0.32 -17.06 5.10
N ALA A 81 0.12 -16.62 3.86
CA ALA A 81 -1.06 -17.00 3.09
C ALA A 81 -1.09 -18.54 3.02
N ALA A 82 -2.16 -19.14 3.54
CA ALA A 82 -2.36 -20.58 3.62
C ALA A 82 -2.51 -21.22 2.23
#